data_AF-A0A1I7LB29-F1
#
_entry.id   AF-A0A1I7LB29-F1
#
_cell.length_a   1.000
_cell.length_b   1.000
_cell.length_c   1.000
_cell.angle_alpha   90.00
_cell.angle_beta   90.00
_cell.angle_gamma   90.00
#
_symmetry.space_group_name_H-M   'P 1'
#
loop_
_entity.id
_entity.type
_entity.pdbx_description
1 polymer ?
#
loop_
_entity_poly.entity_id
_entity_poly.type
_entity_poly.pdbx_seq_one_letter_code
_entity_poly.pdbx_strand_id
1 'polypeptide(L)' 'MLKIVKKGRVFALPSLEEDKDIIAAALADPDAQPMTDEQLAQMVPIQQLPELLKKLRK' A
#
# COMPACT_ATOMS: atom_id res chain seq x y z
N MET A 1 11.91 18.15 -4.50
CA MET A 1 11.56 17.30 -3.33
C MET A 1 11.11 18.14 -2.16
N LEU A 2 9.91 17.86 -1.63
CA LEU A 2 9.36 18.51 -0.43
C LEU A 2 9.82 17.75 0.82
N LYS A 3 10.30 18.44 1.86
CA LYS A 3 10.64 17.80 3.14
C LYS A 3 9.58 18.14 4.19
N ILE A 4 8.99 17.12 4.79
CA ILE A 4 8.04 17.29 5.90
C ILE A 4 8.62 16.67 7.17
N VAL A 5 8.39 17.32 8.32
CA VAL A 5 8.81 16.80 9.62
C VAL A 5 7.59 16.36 10.41
N LYS A 6 7.53 15.09 10.82
CA LYS A 6 6.44 14.54 11.64
C LYS A 6 7.01 13.71 12.78
N LYS A 7 6.65 14.06 14.03
CA LYS A 7 7.17 13.42 15.26
C LYS A 7 8.71 13.32 15.28
N GLY A 8 9.40 14.38 14.85
CA GLY A 8 10.86 14.43 14.80
C GLY A 8 11.53 13.66 13.65
N ARG A 9 10.76 13.02 12.76
CA ARG A 9 11.29 12.35 11.56
C ARG A 9 11.13 13.24 10.33
N VAL A 10 12.17 13.30 9.51
CA VAL A 10 12.16 13.98 8.22
C VAL A 10 11.75 13.00 7.13
N PHE A 11 10.71 13.32 6.37
CA PHE A 11 10.29 12.59 5.19
C PHE A 11 10.58 13.43 3.96
N ALA A 12 11.26 12.83 2.98
CA ALA A 12 11.40 13.40 1.66
C ALA A 12 10.25 12.88 0.78
N LEU A 13 9.42 13.79 0.29
CA LEU A 13 8.37 13.48 -0.66
C LEU A 13 8.88 13.72 -2.10
N PRO A 14 8.48 12.86 -3.05
CA PRO A 14 8.78 13.05 -4.45
C PRO A 14 8.19 14.37 -4.96
N SER A 15 8.81 14.94 -5.99
CA SER A 15 8.19 15.95 -6.82
C SER A 15 7.07 15.34 -7.67
N LEU A 16 6.22 16.19 -8.27
CA LEU A 16 5.13 15.71 -9.13
C LEU A 16 5.61 14.94 -10.36
N GLU A 17 6.81 15.23 -10.87
CA GLU A 17 7.41 14.50 -11.99
C GLU A 17 7.88 13.12 -11.52
N GLU A 18 8.65 13.07 -10.43
CA GLU A 18 9.11 11.81 -9.81
C GLU A 18 7.93 10.91 -9.41
N ASP A 19 6.85 11.49 -8.87
CA ASP A 19 5.64 10.75 -8.46
C ASP A 19 4.94 10.10 -9.67
N LYS A 20 4.87 10.80 -10.80
CA LYS A 20 4.33 10.24 -12.06
C LYS A 20 5.18 9.08 -12.56
N ASP A 21 6.51 9.22 -12.50
CA ASP A 21 7.43 8.16 -12.93
C ASP A 21 7.30 6.92 -12.03
N ILE A 22 7.14 7.11 -10.72
CA ILE A 22 6.89 6.03 -9.76
C ILE A 22 5.57 5.31 -10.08
N ILE A 23 4.49 6.07 -10.33
CA ILE A 23 3.17 5.50 -10.68
C ILE A 23 3.24 4.74 -12.00
N ALA A 24 3.89 5.30 -13.02
CA ALA A 24 4.03 4.66 -14.32
C ALA A 24 4.81 3.34 -14.21
N ALA A 25 5.89 3.31 -13.44
CA ALA A 25 6.65 2.09 -13.19
C ALA A 25 5.82 1.03 -12.46
N ALA A 26 5.05 1.42 -11.43
CA ALA A 26 4.19 0.49 -10.69
C ALA A 26 3.09 -0.11 -11.56
N LEU A 27 2.51 0.66 -12.49
CA LEU A 27 1.47 0.17 -13.40
C LEU A 27 2.02 -0.67 -14.56
N ALA A 28 3.29 -0.47 -14.93
CA ALA A 28 3.95 -1.25 -15.97
C ALA A 28 4.36 -2.65 -15.50
N ASP A 29 4.37 -2.89 -14.18
CA ASP A 29 4.75 -4.17 -13.60
C ASP A 29 3.68 -5.25 -13.86
N PRO A 30 3.99 -6.30 -14.66
CA PRO A 30 3.03 -7.36 -14.94
C PRO A 30 2.74 -8.27 -13.74
N ASP A 31 3.62 -8.32 -12.74
CA ASP A 31 3.46 -9.19 -11.57
C ASP A 31 2.72 -8.51 -10.40
N ALA A 32 2.67 -7.18 -10.39
CA ALA A 32 2.09 -6.36 -9.34
C ALA A 32 0.86 -5.57 -9.82
N GLN A 33 -0.03 -6.22 -10.57
CA GLN A 33 -1.25 -5.57 -11.04
C GLN A 33 -2.13 -5.11 -9.86
N PRO A 34 -2.82 -3.95 -9.98
CA PRO A 34 -3.77 -3.50 -8.98
C PRO A 34 -4.88 -4.53 -8.74
N MET A 35 -5.33 -4.65 -7.50
CA MET A 35 -6.48 -5.49 -7.16
C MET A 35 -7.74 -4.96 -7.84
N THR A 36 -8.60 -5.87 -8.29
CA THR A 36 -9.96 -5.52 -8.73
C THR A 36 -10.81 -5.11 -7.53
N ASP A 37 -11.91 -4.40 -7.76
CA ASP A 37 -12.83 -3.99 -6.70
C ASP A 37 -13.38 -5.20 -5.91
N GLU A 38 -13.66 -6.30 -6.60
CA GLU A 38 -14.12 -7.54 -5.99
C GLU A 38 -13.04 -8.18 -5.10
N GLN A 39 -11.79 -8.18 -5.55
CA GLN A 39 -10.66 -8.68 -4.77
C GLN A 39 -10.39 -7.78 -3.55
N LEU A 40 -10.47 -6.46 -3.73
CA LEU A 40 -10.27 -5.48 -2.67
C LEU A 40 -11.36 -5.62 -1.59
N ALA A 41 -12.61 -5.86 -1.99
CA ALA A 41 -13.73 -6.07 -1.06
C ALA A 41 -13.57 -7.32 -0.18
N GLN A 42 -12.75 -8.29 -0.58
CA GLN A 42 -12.44 -9.49 0.20
C GLN A 42 -11.37 -9.24 1.27
N MET A 43 -10.67 -8.09 1.23
CA MET A 43 -9.68 -7.76 2.23
C MET A 43 -10.33 -7.55 3.61
N VAL A 44 -9.66 -8.06 4.64
CA VAL A 44 -10.07 -7.89 6.03
C VAL A 44 -9.07 -7.01 6.77
N PRO A 45 -9.51 -6.18 7.73
CA PRO A 45 -8.60 -5.41 8.56
C PRO A 45 -7.60 -6.31 9.28
N ILE A 46 -6.32 -5.93 9.29
CA ILE A 46 -5.24 -6.68 9.96
C ILE A 46 -5.55 -6.93 11.45
N GLN A 47 -6.30 -6.02 12.10
CA GLN A 47 -6.71 -6.16 13.50
C GLN A 47 -7.57 -7.42 13.73
N GLN A 48 -8.24 -7.95 12.71
CA GLN A 48 -9.08 -9.14 12.78
C GLN A 48 -8.29 -10.45 12.55
N LEU A 49 -7.03 -10.36 12.11
CA LEU A 49 -6.20 -11.52 11.79
C LEU A 49 -6.05 -12.52 12.96
N PRO A 50 -5.87 -12.11 14.24
CA PRO A 50 -5.73 -13.07 15.35
C PRO A 50 -6.94 -13.99 15.52
N GLU A 51 -8.16 -13.45 15.39
CA GLU A 51 -9.40 -14.24 15.52
C GLU A 51 -9.65 -15.14 14.30
N LEU A 52 -9.29 -14.67 13.10
CA LEU A 52 -9.37 -15.49 11.88
C LEU A 52 -8.42 -16.70 11.95
N LEU A 53 -7.18 -16.50 12.42
CA LEU A 53 -6.22 -17.59 12.58
C LEU A 53 -6.69 -18.62 13.62
N LYS A 54 -7.38 -18.19 14.68
CA LYS A 54 -8.00 -19.12 15.65
C LYS A 54 -9.13 -19.95 15.04
N LYS A 55 -9.91 -19.39 14.11
CA LYS A 55 -10.98 -20.11 13.41
C LYS A 55 -10.44 -21.12 12.39
N LEU A 56 -9.36 -20.79 11.68
CA LEU A 56 -8.76 -21.66 10.65
C LEU A 56 -7.94 -22.82 11.20
N ARG A 57 -7.48 -22.75 12.46
CA ARG A 57 -6.71 -23.81 13.14
C ARG A 57 -7.58 -24.83 13.89
N LYS A 58 -8.90 -24.73 13.81
CA LYS A 58 -9.87 -25.68 14.40
C LYS A 58 -10.40 -26.60 13.32
#